data_AF-A0A1Y2SQG8-F1
#
_entry.id   AF-A0A1Y2SQG8-F1
#
_cell.length_a   1.000
_cell.length_b   1.000
_cell.length_c   1.000
_cell.angle_alpha   90.00
_cell.angle_beta   90.00
_cell.angle_gamma   90.00
#
_symmetry.space_group_name_H-M   'P 1'
#
loop_
_entity.id
_entity.type
_entity.pdbx_description
1 polymer ?
#
loop_
_entity_poly.entity_id
_entity_poly.type
_entity_poly.pdbx_seq_one_letter_code
_entity_poly.pdbx_strand_id
1 'polypeptide(L)'
;MQEMTLRLRQIKIVPVIAIEEARDIIPLGHALADNGLPVAEITFRTGSAAEAISLLKAERPDMLVGAGTVLHREHVRQAKAAGAEFVVSPGFNPNTVQACQKIGIPIIPGVNNASTIEQALGSGIDFVKFFPAEPSGGIAMIKALLAPYPQLQVMPTGGISVKNIRDYLAIPQIVACGGSWMIKPQLIRDKEWEKIGELVREAVELVHA
;
A
#
# COMPACT_ATOMS: atom_id res chain seq x y z
N MET A 1 7.96 -11.65 4.98
CA MET A 1 7.49 -11.34 3.61
C MET A 1 6.29 -12.19 3.23
N GLN A 2 6.41 -13.53 3.18
CA GLN A 2 5.31 -14.42 2.77
C GLN A 2 4.00 -14.23 3.57
N GLU A 3 4.07 -14.16 4.90
CA GLU A 3 2.89 -13.94 5.75
C GLU A 3 2.18 -12.61 5.44
N MET A 4 2.96 -11.53 5.31
CA MET A 4 2.44 -10.21 4.93
C MET A 4 1.74 -10.26 3.56
N THR A 5 2.37 -10.88 2.56
CA THR A 5 1.77 -11.04 1.23
C THR A 5 0.45 -11.82 1.28
N LEU A 6 0.37 -12.88 2.10
CA LEU A 6 -0.87 -13.64 2.28
C LEU A 6 -1.97 -12.79 2.92
N ARG A 7 -1.65 -12.01 3.96
CA ARG A 7 -2.60 -11.07 4.57
C ARG A 7 -3.09 -10.04 3.54
N LEU A 8 -2.19 -9.44 2.77
CA LEU A 8 -2.56 -8.48 1.72
C LEU A 8 -3.44 -9.13 0.64
N ARG A 9 -3.15 -10.38 0.25
CA ARG A 9 -3.96 -11.14 -0.70
C ARG A 9 -5.37 -11.42 -0.20
N GLN A 10 -5.52 -11.70 1.09
CA GLN A 10 -6.83 -11.87 1.71
C GLN A 10 -7.62 -10.56 1.72
N ILE A 11 -6.95 -9.44 2.03
CA ILE A 11 -7.59 -8.13 2.17
C ILE A 11 -7.91 -7.48 0.80
N LYS A 12 -7.11 -7.75 -0.24
CA LYS A 12 -7.25 -7.28 -1.63
C LYS A 12 -7.15 -5.76 -1.86
N ILE A 13 -7.32 -4.93 -0.85
CA ILE A 13 -7.24 -3.46 -0.95
C ILE A 13 -6.28 -2.90 0.10
N VAL A 14 -5.46 -1.92 -0.26
CA VAL A 14 -4.61 -1.18 0.69
C VAL A 14 -4.97 0.32 0.62
N PRO A 15 -5.56 0.90 1.69
CA PRO A 15 -5.80 2.34 1.79
C PRO A 15 -4.49 3.12 1.80
N VAL A 16 -4.31 4.03 0.84
CA VAL A 16 -3.15 4.92 0.73
C VAL A 16 -3.48 6.26 1.39
N ILE A 17 -2.98 6.45 2.61
CA ILE A 17 -3.36 7.54 3.51
C ILE A 17 -2.32 8.65 3.45
N ALA A 18 -2.75 9.88 3.20
CA ALA A 18 -2.00 11.07 3.60
C ALA A 18 -2.75 11.71 4.76
N ILE A 19 -2.05 11.96 5.86
CA ILE A 19 -2.65 12.46 7.10
C ILE A 19 -1.89 13.67 7.60
N GLU A 20 -2.61 14.78 7.79
CA GLU A 20 -2.03 16.06 8.23
C GLU A 20 -1.85 16.08 9.75
N GLU A 21 -2.88 15.70 10.51
CA GLU A 21 -2.84 15.62 11.98
C GLU A 21 -2.68 14.16 12.43
N ALA A 22 -1.56 13.84 13.10
CA ALA A 22 -1.24 12.45 13.46
C ALA A 22 -2.36 11.78 14.27
N ARG A 23 -3.03 12.53 15.15
CA ARG A 23 -4.10 12.01 16.02
C ARG A 23 -5.35 11.55 15.28
N ASP A 24 -5.59 12.05 14.07
CA ASP A 24 -6.73 11.62 13.25
C ASP A 24 -6.57 10.17 12.77
N ILE A 25 -5.37 9.57 12.90
CA ILE A 25 -5.15 8.17 12.54
C ILE A 25 -5.89 7.19 13.46
N ILE A 26 -6.18 7.60 14.69
CA ILE A 26 -6.85 6.76 15.69
C ILE A 26 -8.30 6.50 15.25
N PRO A 27 -9.17 7.51 15.09
CA PRO A 27 -10.53 7.27 14.61
C PRO A 27 -10.56 6.71 13.18
N LEU A 28 -9.61 7.10 12.31
CA LEU A 28 -9.49 6.51 10.98
C LEU A 28 -9.15 5.02 11.03
N GLY A 29 -8.24 4.60 11.92
CA GLY A 29 -7.86 3.21 12.13
C GLY A 29 -9.04 2.35 12.56
N HIS A 30 -9.85 2.85 13.49
CA HIS A 30 -11.12 2.22 13.89
C HIS A 30 -12.10 2.13 12.71
N ALA A 31 -12.30 3.22 11.98
CA ALA A 31 -13.16 3.23 10.81
C ALA A 31 -12.71 2.25 9.71
N LEU A 32 -11.40 2.00 9.56
CA LEU A 32 -10.88 1.00 8.63
C LEU A 32 -11.12 -0.43 9.13
N ALA A 33 -10.63 -0.73 10.32
CA ALA A 33 -10.56 -2.11 10.78
C ALA A 33 -11.92 -2.66 11.23
N ASP A 34 -12.77 -1.83 11.86
CA ASP A 34 -14.11 -2.26 12.29
C ASP A 34 -15.06 -2.48 11.10
N ASN A 35 -14.67 -2.00 9.92
CA ASN A 35 -15.38 -2.17 8.66
C ASN A 35 -14.71 -3.18 7.72
N GLY A 36 -13.84 -4.04 8.25
CA GLY A 36 -13.28 -5.19 7.54
C GLY A 36 -12.01 -4.90 6.74
N LEU A 37 -11.36 -3.74 6.94
CA LEU A 37 -10.15 -3.36 6.23
C LEU A 37 -8.96 -3.10 7.19
N PRO A 38 -8.44 -4.13 7.89
CA PRO A 38 -7.40 -3.97 8.92
C PRO A 38 -5.98 -3.79 8.33
N VAL A 39 -5.82 -2.84 7.42
CA VAL A 39 -4.53 -2.47 6.79
C VAL A 39 -4.46 -0.98 6.47
N ALA A 40 -3.27 -0.38 6.57
CA ALA A 40 -3.04 1.01 6.22
C ALA A 40 -1.65 1.22 5.59
N GLU A 41 -1.57 1.91 4.45
CA GLU A 41 -0.32 2.49 3.91
C GLU A 41 -0.28 3.99 4.25
N ILE A 42 0.45 4.38 5.29
CA ILE A 42 0.58 5.78 5.72
C ILE A 42 1.75 6.43 4.97
N THR A 43 1.46 7.41 4.12
CA THR A 43 2.44 8.02 3.22
C THR A 43 3.28 9.10 3.91
N PHE A 44 4.59 9.07 3.68
CA PHE A 44 5.57 10.09 4.10
C PHE A 44 5.48 11.38 3.25
N ARG A 45 4.25 11.80 2.93
CA ARG A 45 3.96 13.07 2.24
C ARG A 45 3.67 14.22 3.22
N THR A 46 3.54 13.90 4.50
CA THR A 46 3.31 14.84 5.61
C THR A 46 4.33 14.60 6.72
N GLY A 47 4.59 15.60 7.55
CA GLY A 47 5.47 15.48 8.71
C GLY A 47 4.96 14.51 9.79
N SER A 48 3.66 14.21 9.75
CA SER A 48 2.94 13.44 10.77
C SER A 48 2.97 11.93 10.56
N ALA A 49 3.55 11.44 9.47
CA ALA A 49 3.48 10.03 9.08
C ALA A 49 4.07 9.07 10.13
N ALA A 50 5.25 9.37 10.68
CA ALA A 50 5.91 8.51 11.67
C ALA A 50 5.12 8.47 13.00
N GLU A 51 4.62 9.62 13.46
CA GLU A 51 3.77 9.67 14.66
C GLU A 51 2.46 8.92 14.44
N ALA A 52 1.82 9.09 13.28
CA ALA A 52 0.59 8.39 12.93
C ALA A 52 0.77 6.86 12.90
N ILE A 53 1.88 6.36 12.35
CA ILE A 53 2.20 4.92 12.38
C ILE A 53 2.32 4.42 13.83
N SER A 54 3.05 5.16 14.68
CA SER A 54 3.24 4.81 16.09
C SER A 54 1.92 4.77 16.86
N LEU A 55 1.09 5.80 16.71
CA LEU A 55 -0.24 5.87 17.33
C LEU A 55 -1.14 4.73 16.87
N LEU A 56 -1.18 4.44 15.56
CA LEU A 56 -2.02 3.38 15.03
C LEU A 56 -1.56 1.99 15.50
N LYS A 57 -0.25 1.74 15.56
CA LYS A 57 0.26 0.45 16.08
C LYS A 57 -0.02 0.27 17.57
N ALA A 58 0.01 1.35 18.36
CA ALA A 58 -0.33 1.30 19.78
C ALA A 58 -1.83 1.03 19.99
N GLU A 59 -2.69 1.68 19.21
CA GLU A 59 -4.15 1.56 19.33
C GLU A 59 -4.69 0.25 18.72
N ARG A 60 -4.16 -0.15 17.57
CA ARG A 60 -4.62 -1.30 16.76
C ARG A 60 -3.45 -2.21 16.40
N PRO A 61 -2.91 -2.97 17.38
CA PRO A 61 -1.76 -3.84 17.14
C PRO A 61 -2.04 -4.95 16.11
N ASP A 62 -3.32 -5.30 15.91
CA ASP A 62 -3.82 -6.28 14.95
C ASP A 62 -3.77 -5.79 13.49
N MET A 63 -3.85 -4.48 13.26
CA MET A 63 -3.79 -3.91 11.91
C MET A 63 -2.40 -4.06 11.30
N LEU A 64 -2.36 -4.40 10.01
CA LEU A 64 -1.14 -4.39 9.21
C LEU A 64 -0.82 -2.94 8.79
N VAL A 65 0.25 -2.36 9.34
CA VAL A 65 0.58 -0.95 9.05
C VAL A 65 1.88 -0.85 8.27
N GLY A 66 1.82 -0.18 7.11
CA GLY A 66 2.95 0.10 6.24
C GLY A 66 3.23 1.58 6.06
N ALA A 67 4.46 1.90 5.69
CA ALA A 67 4.90 3.25 5.35
C ALA A 67 4.98 3.43 3.83
N GLY A 68 4.17 4.33 3.27
CA GLY A 68 4.18 4.69 1.85
C GLY A 68 5.05 5.91 1.54
N THR A 69 5.34 6.13 0.26
CA THR A 69 6.16 7.26 -0.20
C THR A 69 7.54 7.34 0.48
N VAL A 70 8.16 6.19 0.73
CA VAL A 70 9.51 6.11 1.29
C VAL A 70 10.54 6.29 0.18
N LEU A 71 11.33 7.36 0.25
CA LEU A 71 12.22 7.78 -0.84
C LEU A 71 13.71 7.56 -0.56
N HIS A 72 14.10 7.51 0.72
CA HIS A 72 15.49 7.41 1.14
C HIS A 72 15.64 6.73 2.51
N ARG A 73 16.88 6.43 2.87
CA ARG A 73 17.28 5.72 4.11
C ARG A 73 16.67 6.28 5.38
N GLU A 74 16.58 7.61 5.49
CA GLU A 74 16.04 8.23 6.71
C GLU A 74 14.53 7.94 6.89
N HIS A 75 13.73 7.95 5.83
CA HIS A 75 12.32 7.52 5.90
C HIS A 75 12.22 6.05 6.32
N VAL A 76 13.10 5.18 5.81
CA VAL A 76 13.15 3.75 6.18
C VAL A 76 13.39 3.61 7.69
N ARG A 77 14.36 4.36 8.24
CA ARG A 77 14.68 4.36 9.68
C ARG A 77 13.50 4.85 10.51
N GLN A 78 12.88 5.95 10.12
CA GLN A 78 11.71 6.53 10.80
C GLN A 78 10.51 5.59 10.77
N ALA A 79 10.20 4.99 9.61
CA ALA A 79 9.11 4.03 9.46
C ALA A 79 9.31 2.80 10.36
N LYS A 80 10.51 2.21 10.36
CA LYS A 80 10.81 1.06 11.22
C LYS A 80 10.73 1.41 12.70
N ALA A 81 11.28 2.57 13.10
CA ALA A 81 11.24 3.03 14.49
C ALA A 81 9.81 3.32 14.97
N ALA A 82 8.93 3.78 14.08
CA ALA A 82 7.51 4.00 14.37
C ALA A 82 6.69 2.70 14.45
N GLY A 83 7.25 1.55 14.07
CA GLY A 83 6.56 0.26 14.11
C GLY A 83 5.92 -0.17 12.79
N ALA A 84 6.26 0.45 11.66
CA ALA A 84 5.82 -0.04 10.36
C ALA A 84 6.31 -1.48 10.10
N GLU A 85 5.41 -2.31 9.60
CA GLU A 85 5.66 -3.72 9.28
C GLU A 85 6.22 -3.89 7.87
N PHE A 86 5.97 -2.93 6.98
CA PHE A 86 6.48 -2.90 5.61
C PHE A 86 6.61 -1.49 5.07
N VAL A 87 7.35 -1.35 3.97
CA VAL A 87 7.61 -0.09 3.27
C VAL A 87 7.15 -0.20 1.83
N VAL A 88 6.61 0.90 1.29
CA VAL A 88 6.23 1.07 -0.10
C VAL A 88 6.90 2.32 -0.66
N SER A 89 7.56 2.20 -1.80
CA SER A 89 8.13 3.33 -2.54
C SER A 89 7.40 3.51 -3.87
N PRO A 90 7.26 4.76 -4.38
CA PRO A 90 6.59 5.00 -5.67
C PRO A 90 7.41 4.51 -6.87
N GLY A 91 8.73 4.36 -6.71
CA GLY A 91 9.63 3.83 -7.73
C GLY A 91 10.72 2.95 -7.11
N PHE A 92 11.57 2.38 -7.95
CA PHE A 92 12.69 1.55 -7.55
C PHE A 92 13.94 2.42 -7.35
N ASN A 93 14.46 2.46 -6.13
CA ASN A 93 15.75 3.07 -5.82
C ASN A 93 16.62 2.03 -5.10
N PRO A 94 17.76 1.59 -5.68
CA PRO A 94 18.60 0.56 -5.08
C PRO A 94 19.10 0.95 -3.69
N ASN A 95 19.34 2.23 -3.43
CA ASN A 95 19.80 2.70 -2.12
C ASN A 95 18.71 2.54 -1.03
N THR A 96 17.45 2.74 -1.39
CA THR A 96 16.31 2.57 -0.48
C THR A 96 16.02 1.09 -0.25
N VAL A 97 16.09 0.27 -1.30
CA VAL A 97 15.98 -1.19 -1.20
C VAL A 97 17.04 -1.77 -0.28
N GLN A 98 18.31 -1.41 -0.49
CA GLN A 98 19.42 -1.87 0.35
C GLN A 98 19.27 -1.39 1.80
N ALA A 99 18.75 -0.17 2.02
CA ALA A 99 18.49 0.33 3.37
C ALA A 99 17.44 -0.52 4.09
N CYS A 100 16.33 -0.88 3.41
CA CYS A 100 15.30 -1.76 3.96
C CYS A 100 15.84 -3.15 4.29
N GLN A 101 16.60 -3.75 3.37
CA GLN A 101 17.21 -5.07 3.54
C GLN A 101 18.18 -5.10 4.72
N LYS A 102 19.04 -4.08 4.87
CA LYS A 102 20.02 -3.98 5.97
C LYS A 102 19.38 -3.97 7.36
N ILE A 103 18.18 -3.42 7.50
CA ILE A 103 17.48 -3.33 8.80
C ILE A 103 16.34 -4.34 8.96
N GLY A 104 16.16 -5.24 7.98
CA GLY A 104 15.13 -6.28 8.03
C GLY A 104 13.69 -5.76 8.01
N ILE A 105 13.39 -4.71 7.24
CA ILE A 105 12.01 -4.29 6.95
C ILE A 105 11.64 -4.67 5.50
N PRO A 106 10.53 -5.40 5.27
CA PRO A 106 10.04 -5.70 3.93
C PRO A 106 9.79 -4.42 3.11
N ILE A 107 10.12 -4.46 1.82
CA ILE A 107 9.87 -3.37 0.87
C ILE A 107 9.10 -3.88 -0.35
N ILE A 108 8.10 -3.11 -0.78
CA ILE A 108 7.33 -3.27 -2.01
C ILE A 108 7.66 -2.08 -2.91
N PRO A 109 8.74 -2.13 -3.72
CA PRO A 109 9.18 -0.99 -4.51
C PRO A 109 8.32 -0.79 -5.76
N GLY A 110 8.18 0.46 -6.20
CA GLY A 110 7.46 0.82 -7.42
C GLY A 110 8.23 0.49 -8.70
N VAL A 111 7.53 -0.07 -9.69
CA VAL A 111 8.03 -0.33 -11.04
C VAL A 111 6.94 0.01 -12.06
N ASN A 112 7.33 0.23 -13.32
CA ASN A 112 6.34 0.36 -14.40
C ASN A 112 6.82 -0.15 -15.77
N ASN A 113 7.99 -0.79 -15.84
CA ASN A 113 8.58 -1.30 -17.07
C ASN A 113 9.49 -2.52 -16.79
N ALA A 114 9.87 -3.24 -17.85
CA ALA A 114 10.71 -4.43 -17.78
C ALA A 114 12.04 -4.17 -17.04
N SER A 115 12.77 -3.10 -17.39
CA SER A 115 14.08 -2.83 -16.80
C SER A 115 14.04 -2.54 -15.30
N THR A 116 12.95 -1.95 -14.79
CA THR A 116 12.77 -1.75 -13.34
C THR A 116 12.30 -3.00 -12.62
N ILE A 117 11.54 -3.88 -13.29
CA ILE A 117 11.23 -5.22 -12.79
C ILE A 117 12.52 -6.06 -12.66
N GLU A 118 13.38 -6.06 -13.68
CA GLU A 118 14.64 -6.80 -13.65
C GLU A 118 15.57 -6.34 -12.54
N GLN A 119 15.61 -5.03 -12.25
CA GLN A 119 16.35 -4.49 -11.10
C GLN A 119 15.78 -4.99 -9.76
N ALA A 120 14.44 -5.05 -9.62
CA ALA A 120 13.80 -5.59 -8.43
C ALA A 120 14.12 -7.07 -8.25
N LEU A 121 13.95 -7.88 -9.30
CA LEU A 121 14.26 -9.31 -9.31
C LEU A 121 15.75 -9.57 -9.00
N GLY A 122 16.66 -8.80 -9.61
CA GLY A 122 18.10 -8.87 -9.33
C GLY A 122 18.47 -8.51 -7.90
N SER A 123 17.59 -7.80 -7.18
CA SER A 123 17.72 -7.51 -5.75
C SER A 123 17.00 -8.52 -4.84
N GLY A 124 16.49 -9.62 -5.41
CA GLY A 124 15.72 -10.64 -4.69
C GLY A 124 14.31 -10.21 -4.31
N ILE A 125 13.73 -9.24 -5.02
CA ILE A 125 12.37 -8.74 -4.78
C ILE A 125 11.46 -9.23 -5.90
N ASP A 126 10.46 -10.03 -5.54
CA ASP A 126 9.44 -10.59 -6.42
C ASP A 126 8.04 -10.02 -6.18
N PHE A 127 7.85 -9.21 -5.14
CA PHE A 127 6.61 -8.46 -4.88
C PHE A 127 6.83 -6.95 -5.03
N VAL A 128 6.20 -6.37 -6.06
CA VAL A 128 6.41 -4.97 -6.47
C VAL A 128 5.11 -4.18 -6.54
N LYS A 129 5.21 -2.87 -6.40
CA LYS A 129 4.13 -1.93 -6.69
C LYS A 129 4.17 -1.58 -8.17
N PHE A 130 3.04 -1.61 -8.86
CA PHE A 130 2.94 -1.06 -10.22
C PHE A 130 2.36 0.36 -10.15
N PHE A 131 3.18 1.37 -10.44
CA PHE A 131 2.79 2.77 -10.25
C PHE A 131 3.42 3.72 -11.29
N PRO A 132 2.67 4.72 -11.79
CA PRO A 132 1.22 4.91 -11.62
C PRO A 132 0.45 3.96 -12.57
N ALA A 133 -0.47 3.15 -12.04
CA ALA A 133 -1.05 2.02 -12.77
C ALA A 133 -1.78 2.42 -14.06
N GLU A 134 -2.87 3.20 -13.96
CA GLU A 134 -3.62 3.62 -15.15
C GLU A 134 -2.76 4.44 -16.14
N PRO A 135 -2.01 5.47 -15.72
CA PRO A 135 -1.19 6.25 -16.65
C PRO A 135 -0.03 5.46 -17.30
N SER A 136 0.41 4.35 -16.71
CA SER A 136 1.45 3.49 -17.29
C SER A 136 0.89 2.42 -18.26
N GLY A 137 -0.38 2.51 -18.65
CA GLY A 137 -1.03 1.57 -19.58
C GLY A 137 -1.89 0.50 -18.92
N GLY A 138 -2.09 0.59 -17.60
CA GLY A 138 -3.05 -0.20 -16.83
C GLY A 138 -2.96 -1.71 -17.02
N ILE A 139 -4.11 -2.37 -17.10
CA ILE A 139 -4.25 -3.83 -17.18
C ILE A 139 -3.51 -4.41 -18.40
N ALA A 140 -3.57 -3.73 -19.55
CA ALA A 140 -2.89 -4.18 -20.76
C ALA A 140 -1.37 -4.22 -20.57
N MET A 141 -0.80 -3.17 -19.98
CA MET A 141 0.63 -3.13 -19.64
C MET A 141 0.99 -4.21 -18.63
N ILE A 142 0.25 -4.34 -17.52
CA ILE A 142 0.52 -5.37 -16.50
C ILE A 142 0.55 -6.77 -17.12
N LYS A 143 -0.45 -7.13 -17.94
CA LYS A 143 -0.49 -8.44 -18.60
C LYS A 143 0.71 -8.67 -19.52
N ALA A 144 1.12 -7.65 -20.27
CA ALA A 144 2.30 -7.72 -21.13
C ALA A 144 3.60 -7.90 -20.33
N LEU A 145 3.74 -7.17 -19.22
CA LEU A 145 4.90 -7.27 -18.34
C LEU A 145 4.96 -8.61 -17.60
N LEU A 146 3.83 -9.18 -17.18
CA LEU A 146 3.81 -10.44 -16.44
C LEU A 146 4.11 -11.67 -17.31
N ALA A 147 3.96 -11.58 -18.64
CA ALA A 147 4.23 -12.70 -19.54
C ALA A 147 5.67 -13.25 -19.43
N PRO A 148 6.74 -12.42 -19.43
CA PRO A 148 8.11 -12.89 -19.17
C PRO A 148 8.46 -13.10 -17.69
N TYR A 149 7.63 -12.63 -16.75
CA TYR A 149 7.92 -12.69 -15.30
C TYR A 149 6.78 -13.38 -14.51
N PRO A 150 6.51 -14.67 -14.76
CA PRO A 150 5.35 -15.38 -14.20
C PRO A 150 5.36 -15.48 -12.67
N GLN A 151 6.53 -15.38 -12.04
CA GLN A 151 6.73 -15.39 -10.59
C GLN A 151 6.43 -14.05 -9.91
N LEU A 152 6.36 -12.95 -10.68
CA LEU A 152 6.22 -11.61 -10.12
C LEU A 152 4.82 -11.42 -9.53
N GLN A 153 4.79 -10.94 -8.30
CA GLN A 153 3.58 -10.51 -7.61
C GLN A 153 3.47 -8.99 -7.66
N VAL A 154 2.26 -8.47 -7.86
CA VAL A 154 2.07 -7.04 -8.15
C VAL A 154 0.98 -6.42 -7.28
N MET A 155 1.23 -5.20 -6.80
CA MET A 155 0.25 -4.33 -6.15
C MET A 155 0.07 -3.04 -6.96
N PRO A 156 -0.89 -2.97 -7.91
CA PRO A 156 -1.12 -1.77 -8.70
C PRO A 156 -1.66 -0.63 -7.83
N THR A 157 -1.24 0.60 -8.12
CA THR A 157 -1.73 1.81 -7.44
C THR A 157 -1.70 2.99 -8.40
N GLY A 158 -2.70 3.88 -8.30
CA GLY A 158 -2.80 5.08 -9.13
C GLY A 158 -3.84 4.90 -10.25
N GLY A 159 -4.98 5.59 -10.09
CA GLY A 159 -6.14 5.46 -11.00
C GLY A 159 -7.06 4.26 -10.70
N ILE A 160 -6.79 3.51 -9.63
CA ILE A 160 -7.68 2.43 -9.17
C ILE A 160 -8.92 3.03 -8.51
N SER A 161 -10.09 2.49 -8.85
CA SER A 161 -11.39 2.93 -8.37
C SER A 161 -12.39 1.77 -8.35
N VAL A 162 -13.60 2.05 -7.86
CA VAL A 162 -14.73 1.09 -7.90
C VAL A 162 -15.05 0.55 -9.29
N LYS A 163 -14.65 1.28 -10.36
CA LYS A 163 -14.97 0.91 -11.75
C LYS A 163 -14.05 -0.16 -12.33
N ASN A 164 -12.80 -0.24 -11.88
CA ASN A 164 -11.76 -1.07 -12.52
C ASN A 164 -11.07 -2.04 -11.56
N ILE A 165 -11.26 -1.93 -10.24
CA ILE A 165 -10.52 -2.76 -9.27
C ILE A 165 -10.73 -4.26 -9.49
N ARG A 166 -11.94 -4.71 -9.84
CA ARG A 166 -12.22 -6.12 -10.11
C ARG A 166 -11.42 -6.65 -11.30
N ASP A 167 -11.26 -5.84 -12.34
CA ASP A 167 -10.50 -6.23 -13.54
C ASP A 167 -9.00 -6.39 -13.23
N TYR A 168 -8.47 -5.58 -12.32
CA TYR A 168 -7.12 -5.76 -11.79
C TYR A 168 -7.02 -7.04 -10.95
N LEU A 169 -7.92 -7.21 -9.97
CA LEU A 169 -7.90 -8.36 -9.06
C LEU A 169 -8.16 -9.71 -9.76
N ALA A 170 -8.73 -9.70 -10.97
CA ALA A 170 -8.90 -10.89 -11.80
C ALA A 170 -7.57 -11.45 -12.35
N ILE A 171 -6.46 -10.70 -12.29
CA ILE A 171 -5.13 -11.18 -12.68
C ILE A 171 -4.50 -11.96 -11.50
N PRO A 172 -4.14 -13.25 -11.66
CA PRO A 172 -3.69 -14.10 -10.54
C PRO A 172 -2.45 -13.61 -9.76
N GLN A 173 -1.57 -12.88 -10.44
CA GLN A 173 -0.36 -12.29 -9.85
C GLN A 173 -0.64 -11.03 -9.03
N ILE A 174 -1.84 -10.45 -9.13
CA ILE A 174 -2.21 -9.27 -8.34
C ILE A 174 -2.52 -9.72 -6.92
N VAL A 175 -1.77 -9.15 -5.97
CA VAL A 175 -1.92 -9.45 -4.54
C VAL A 175 -3.03 -8.59 -3.95
N ALA A 176 -2.95 -7.28 -4.15
CA ALA A 176 -3.92 -6.29 -3.69
C ALA A 176 -3.84 -5.05 -4.57
N CYS A 177 -4.80 -4.13 -4.49
CA CYS A 177 -4.70 -2.83 -5.13
C CYS A 177 -4.60 -1.71 -4.09
N GLY A 178 -3.70 -0.74 -4.34
CA GLY A 178 -3.64 0.49 -3.55
C GLY A 178 -4.71 1.49 -4.00
N GLY A 179 -5.42 2.08 -3.05
CA GLY A 179 -6.56 2.97 -3.32
C GLY A 179 -6.77 4.04 -2.26
N SER A 180 -7.42 5.14 -2.65
CA SER A 180 -7.77 6.24 -1.72
C SER A 180 -9.22 6.73 -1.85
N TRP A 181 -10.04 6.09 -2.68
CA TRP A 181 -11.41 6.57 -2.97
C TRP A 181 -12.34 6.49 -1.75
N MET A 182 -12.07 5.54 -0.84
CA MET A 182 -12.79 5.32 0.43
C MET A 182 -12.33 6.24 1.57
N ILE A 183 -11.15 6.86 1.44
CA ILE A 183 -10.51 7.70 2.47
C ILE A 183 -10.08 9.04 1.87
N LYS A 184 -11.03 9.75 1.25
CA LYS A 184 -10.74 11.05 0.63
C LYS A 184 -10.22 12.03 1.70
N PRO A 185 -9.18 12.83 1.42
CA PRO A 185 -8.61 13.77 2.40
C PRO A 185 -9.63 14.71 3.04
N GLN A 186 -10.65 15.12 2.28
CA GLN A 186 -11.73 15.98 2.78
C GLN A 186 -12.52 15.30 3.91
N LEU A 187 -12.85 14.01 3.78
CA LEU A 187 -13.59 13.28 4.82
C LEU A 187 -12.80 13.16 6.12
N ILE A 188 -11.47 13.02 6.02
CA ILE A 188 -10.58 12.98 7.17
C ILE A 188 -10.56 14.35 7.87
N ARG A 189 -10.37 15.44 7.10
CA ARG A 189 -10.38 16.81 7.64
C ARG A 189 -11.70 17.18 8.31
N ASP A 190 -12.81 16.76 7.72
CA ASP A 190 -14.16 17.02 8.22
C ASP A 190 -14.58 16.03 9.32
N LYS A 191 -13.72 15.06 9.66
CA LYS A 191 -13.95 14.04 10.70
C LYS A 191 -15.20 13.19 10.44
N GLU A 192 -15.48 12.92 9.17
CA GLU A 192 -16.60 12.13 8.65
C GLU A 192 -16.34 10.62 8.82
N TRP A 193 -16.05 10.17 10.05
CA TRP A 193 -15.59 8.80 10.33
C TRP A 193 -16.63 7.73 10.01
N GLU A 194 -17.91 8.01 10.31
CA GLU A 194 -19.01 7.10 9.97
C GLU A 194 -19.12 6.94 8.45
N LYS A 195 -19.03 8.05 7.70
CA LYS A 195 -19.06 8.01 6.24
C LYS A 195 -17.86 7.27 5.65
N ILE A 196 -16.67 7.43 6.23
CA ILE A 196 -15.50 6.64 5.85
C ILE A 196 -15.77 5.15 6.10
N GLY A 197 -16.33 4.79 7.25
CA GLY A 197 -16.70 3.41 7.57
C GLY A 197 -17.66 2.79 6.54
N GLU A 198 -18.69 3.53 6.11
CA GLU A 198 -19.58 3.11 5.02
C GLU A 198 -18.81 2.81 3.72
N LEU A 199 -17.98 3.76 3.27
CA LEU A 199 -17.21 3.62 2.03
C LEU A 199 -16.19 2.47 2.11
N VAL A 200 -15.67 2.19 3.30
CA VAL A 200 -14.79 1.04 3.55
C VAL A 200 -15.56 -0.26 3.42
N ARG A 201 -16.75 -0.39 4.03
CA ARG A 201 -17.60 -1.59 3.88
C ARG A 201 -17.96 -1.84 2.41
N GLU A 202 -18.40 -0.80 1.71
CA GLU A 202 -18.69 -0.87 0.27
C GLU A 202 -17.48 -1.36 -0.54
N ALA A 203 -16.27 -0.87 -0.22
CA ALA A 203 -15.05 -1.30 -0.90
C ALA A 203 -14.69 -2.77 -0.60
N VAL A 204 -14.84 -3.22 0.65
CA VAL A 204 -14.61 -4.60 1.06
C VAL A 204 -15.61 -5.53 0.37
N GLU A 205 -16.91 -5.21 0.38
CA GLU A 205 -17.93 -5.98 -0.32
C GLU A 205 -17.64 -6.06 -1.83
N LEU A 206 -17.23 -4.95 -2.45
CA LEU A 206 -16.92 -4.90 -3.88
C LEU A 206 -15.84 -5.91 -4.29
N VAL A 207 -14.79 -6.10 -3.49
CA VAL A 207 -13.66 -6.99 -3.85
C VAL A 207 -13.85 -8.44 -3.41
N HIS A 208 -14.86 -8.72 -2.58
CA HIS A 208 -15.18 -10.08 -2.10
C HIS A 208 -16.44 -10.69 -2.72
N ALA A 209 -17.25 -9.89 -3.42
CA ALA A 209 -18.33 -10.37 -4.28
C ALA A 209 -17.79 -10.90 -5.62
#